data_AF-A0A484WSQ3-F1
#
_entry.id   AF-A0A484WSQ3-F1
#
_cell.length_a   1.000
_cell.length_b   1.000
_cell.length_c   1.000
_cell.angle_alpha   90.00
_cell.angle_beta   90.00
_cell.angle_gamma   90.00
#
_symmetry.space_group_name_H-M   'P 1'
#
loop_
_entity.id
_entity.type
_entity.pdbx_description
1 polymer ?
#
loop_
_entity_poly.entity_id
_entity_poly.type
_entity_poly.pdbx_seq_one_letter_code
_entity_poly.pdbx_strand_id
1 'polypeptide(L)'
;MRGFTRDINGMKHFIDHEINSIQNFMSEDMKALYDMMDVNVYQENIFHTKMLLKEFDLKHYMFHTKPEDLSEDERKAITDLLWKEMREIYYGRNIPAV
;
A
#
# COMPACT_ATOMS: atom_id res chain seq x y z
N MET A 1 -15.85 15.91 -3.53
CA MET A 1 -16.07 15.78 -4.99
C MET A 1 -17.55 15.53 -5.21
N ARG A 2 -18.26 16.32 -6.04
CA ARG A 2 -19.61 15.95 -6.51
C ARG A 2 -19.46 15.32 -7.88
N GLY A 3 -19.70 14.03 -7.99
CA GLY A 3 -19.54 13.27 -9.23
C GLY A 3 -20.57 12.16 -9.32
N PHE A 4 -20.80 11.68 -10.53
CA PHE A 4 -21.56 10.46 -10.76
C PHE A 4 -20.77 9.53 -11.68
N THR A 5 -20.89 8.23 -11.46
CA THR A 5 -20.43 7.19 -12.39
C THR A 5 -21.62 6.35 -12.86
N ARG A 6 -21.44 5.50 -13.87
CA ARG A 6 -22.45 4.53 -14.31
C ARG A 6 -21.91 3.12 -14.18
N ASP A 7 -22.73 2.20 -13.71
CA ASP A 7 -22.37 0.78 -13.73
C ASP A 7 -22.56 0.16 -15.12
N ILE A 8 -22.20 -1.13 -15.24
CA ILE A 8 -22.33 -1.93 -16.47
C ILE A 8 -23.78 -2.04 -16.97
N ASN A 9 -24.77 -1.82 -16.12
CA ASN A 9 -26.19 -1.84 -16.44
C ASN A 9 -26.73 -0.42 -16.76
N GLY A 10 -25.86 0.59 -16.75
CA GLY A 10 -26.18 1.99 -17.03
C GLY A 10 -26.78 2.76 -15.85
N MET A 11 -26.86 2.17 -14.65
CA MET A 11 -27.39 2.83 -13.45
C MET A 11 -26.43 3.91 -12.98
N LYS A 12 -26.96 5.10 -12.67
CA LYS A 12 -26.14 6.20 -12.16
C LYS A 12 -25.89 6.03 -10.67
N HIS A 13 -24.62 6.05 -10.27
CA HIS A 13 -24.17 6.09 -8.89
C HIS A 13 -23.69 7.50 -8.58
N PHE A 14 -24.35 8.17 -7.64
CA PHE A 14 -23.98 9.52 -7.21
C PHE A 14 -23.13 9.45 -5.94
N ILE A 15 -22.12 10.31 -5.88
CA ILE A 15 -21.36 10.56 -4.65
C ILE A 15 -21.65 12.00 -4.25
N ASP A 16 -22.55 12.12 -3.28
CA ASP A 16 -23.07 13.35 -2.69
C ASP A 16 -22.54 13.60 -1.27
N HIS A 17 -21.79 12.66 -0.70
CA HIS A 17 -21.11 12.79 0.58
C HIS A 17 -19.66 13.29 0.45
N GLU A 18 -19.10 13.81 1.55
CA GLU A 18 -17.69 14.18 1.60
C GLU A 18 -16.80 12.94 1.62
N ILE A 19 -15.87 12.86 0.67
CA ILE A 19 -14.82 11.83 0.65
C ILE A 19 -13.70 12.31 1.55
N ASN A 20 -13.66 11.78 2.77
CA ASN A 20 -12.61 12.09 3.75
C ASN A 20 -11.48 11.04 3.75
N SER A 21 -11.70 9.89 3.13
CA SER A 21 -10.74 8.78 3.02
C SER A 21 -11.07 7.91 1.82
N ILE A 22 -10.07 7.51 1.04
CA ILE A 22 -10.24 6.52 -0.02
C ILE A 22 -10.42 5.11 0.58
N GLN A 23 -9.94 4.88 1.82
CA GLN A 23 -10.08 3.61 2.54
C GLN A 23 -11.55 3.19 2.69
N ASN A 24 -12.47 4.15 2.80
CA ASN A 24 -13.90 3.90 2.92
C ASN A 24 -14.49 3.12 1.73
N PHE A 25 -13.82 3.14 0.57
CA PHE A 25 -14.23 2.44 -0.64
C PHE A 25 -13.52 1.11 -0.84
N MET A 26 -12.66 0.69 0.10
CA MET A 26 -12.00 -0.61 0.08
C MET A 26 -12.79 -1.61 0.93
N SER A 27 -12.75 -2.87 0.52
CA SER A 27 -13.37 -3.97 1.22
C SER A 27 -12.64 -4.29 2.53
N GLU A 28 -13.34 -4.90 3.49
CA GLU A 28 -12.80 -5.18 4.83
C GLU A 28 -11.63 -6.18 4.79
N ASP A 29 -11.63 -7.13 3.86
CA ASP A 29 -10.51 -8.03 3.60
C ASP A 29 -9.25 -7.28 3.15
N MET A 30 -9.39 -6.28 2.28
CA MET A 30 -8.25 -5.43 1.88
C MET A 30 -7.72 -4.62 3.08
N LYS A 31 -8.60 -3.99 3.86
CA LYS A 31 -8.19 -3.26 5.08
C LYS A 31 -7.52 -4.17 6.11
N ALA A 32 -7.91 -5.44 6.18
CA ALA A 32 -7.28 -6.41 7.06
C ALA A 32 -5.84 -6.72 6.63
N LEU A 33 -5.57 -6.85 5.33
CA LEU A 33 -4.25 -7.21 4.78
C LEU A 33 -3.22 -6.09 4.83
N TYR A 34 -3.65 -4.83 4.75
CA TYR A 34 -2.76 -3.68 4.59
C TYR A 34 -2.82 -2.71 5.78
N ASP A 35 -1.67 -2.15 6.14
CA ASP A 35 -1.59 -0.87 6.84
C ASP A 35 -1.82 0.24 5.82
N MET A 36 -2.76 1.13 6.12
CA MET A 36 -3.24 2.14 5.19
C MET A 36 -3.06 3.55 5.76
N MET A 37 -2.64 4.49 4.91
CA MET A 37 -2.47 5.89 5.29
C MET A 37 -2.93 6.81 4.17
N ASP A 38 -3.92 7.66 4.46
CA ASP A 38 -4.34 8.71 3.54
C ASP A 38 -3.34 9.86 3.56
N VAL A 39 -2.94 10.31 2.38
CA VAL A 39 -2.00 11.41 2.17
C VAL A 39 -2.64 12.42 1.23
N ASN A 40 -2.73 13.66 1.71
CA ASN A 40 -3.21 14.78 0.92
C ASN A 40 -2.05 15.74 0.62
N VAL A 41 -1.71 15.87 -0.66
CA VAL A 41 -0.67 16.77 -1.16
C VAL A 41 -1.35 17.92 -1.90
N TYR A 42 -1.70 18.95 -1.14
CA TYR A 42 -2.46 20.10 -1.66
C TYR A 42 -1.75 20.82 -2.80
N GLN A 43 -0.43 20.99 -2.71
CA GLN A 43 0.35 21.70 -3.73
C GLN A 43 0.25 21.03 -5.11
N GLU A 44 0.13 19.71 -5.13
CA GLU A 44 0.08 18.91 -6.36
C GLU A 44 -1.36 18.53 -6.77
N ASN A 45 -2.37 18.95 -5.99
CA ASN A 45 -3.76 18.52 -6.14
C ASN A 45 -3.93 16.98 -6.15
N ILE A 46 -3.13 16.28 -5.35
CA ILE A 46 -3.14 14.81 -5.25
C ILE A 46 -3.65 14.37 -3.88
N PHE A 47 -4.64 13.47 -3.88
CA PHE A 47 -5.07 12.72 -2.72
C PHE A 47 -4.97 11.23 -3.01
N HIS A 48 -4.24 10.49 -2.17
CA HIS A 48 -4.04 9.05 -2.35
C HIS A 48 -3.95 8.34 -1.00
N THR A 49 -4.27 7.05 -0.99
CA THR A 49 -3.97 6.16 0.14
C THR A 49 -2.72 5.36 -0.18
N LYS A 50 -1.74 5.40 0.72
CA LYS A 50 -0.61 4.47 0.71
C LYS A 50 -1.02 3.19 1.43
N MET A 51 -0.52 2.06 0.95
CA MET A 51 -0.79 0.75 1.53
C MET A 51 0.52 -0.02 1.70
N LEU A 52 0.65 -0.72 2.81
CA LEU A 52 1.77 -1.61 3.12
C LEU A 52 1.23 -2.94 3.62
N LEU A 53 1.68 -4.06 3.07
CA LEU A 53 1.27 -5.37 3.57
C LEU A 53 1.69 -5.54 5.03
N LYS A 54 0.76 -5.97 5.90
CA LYS A 54 1.08 -6.26 7.31
C LYS A 54 1.97 -7.49 7.43
N GLU A 55 1.68 -8.51 6.62
CA GLU A 55 2.46 -9.74 6.58
C GLU A 55 3.50 -9.67 5.47
N PHE A 56 4.77 -9.77 5.85
CA PHE A 56 5.89 -9.85 4.93
C PHE A 56 6.25 -11.31 4.66
N ASP A 57 6.30 -11.66 3.37
CA ASP A 57 6.81 -12.94 2.91
C ASP A 57 7.83 -12.70 1.80
N LEU A 58 9.10 -12.98 2.11
CA LEU A 58 10.23 -12.83 1.20
C LEU A 58 10.01 -13.56 -0.13
N LYS A 59 9.26 -14.66 -0.15
CA LYS A 59 8.99 -15.45 -1.35
C LYS A 59 8.35 -14.63 -2.47
N HIS A 60 7.50 -13.65 -2.13
CA HIS A 60 6.83 -12.80 -3.11
C HIS A 60 7.74 -11.74 -3.73
N TYR A 61 8.94 -11.53 -3.18
CA TYR A 61 9.89 -10.51 -3.61
C TYR A 61 11.13 -11.10 -4.30
N MET A 62 11.17 -12.41 -4.49
CA MET A 62 12.26 -13.11 -5.17
C MET A 62 11.85 -13.51 -6.58
N PHE A 63 12.71 -13.22 -7.56
CA PHE A 63 12.44 -13.53 -8.97
C PHE A 63 13.03 -14.87 -9.41
N HIS A 64 14.28 -15.16 -9.04
CA HIS A 64 15.06 -16.30 -9.58
C HIS A 64 15.63 -17.24 -8.52
N THR A 65 15.40 -16.96 -7.24
CA THR A 65 15.95 -17.72 -6.12
C THR A 65 14.84 -17.97 -5.13
N LYS A 66 14.77 -19.14 -4.51
CA LYS A 66 13.82 -19.36 -3.42
C LYS A 66 14.46 -18.95 -2.10
N PRO A 67 13.68 -18.50 -1.11
CA PRO A 67 14.20 -18.28 0.24
C PRO A 67 14.91 -19.50 0.83
N GLU A 68 14.50 -20.70 0.41
CA GLU A 68 15.08 -21.99 0.81
C GLU A 68 16.50 -22.23 0.26
N ASP A 69 16.88 -21.56 -0.83
CA ASP A 69 18.20 -21.70 -1.47
C ASP A 69 19.24 -20.76 -0.84
N LEU A 70 18.83 -19.89 0.06
CA LEU A 70 19.67 -18.89 0.73
C LEU A 70 20.10 -19.38 2.11
N SER A 71 21.27 -18.94 2.56
CA SER A 71 21.63 -19.07 3.97
C SER A 71 20.73 -18.21 4.85
N GLU A 72 20.59 -18.57 6.13
CA GLU A 72 19.80 -17.80 7.09
C GLU A 72 20.30 -16.35 7.21
N ASP A 73 21.62 -16.13 7.14
CA ASP A 73 22.22 -14.80 7.20
C ASP A 73 21.87 -13.95 5.96
N GLU A 74 21.93 -14.53 4.75
CA GLU A 74 21.51 -13.85 3.52
C GLU A 74 20.02 -13.54 3.54
N ARG A 75 19.21 -14.51 3.96
CA ARG A 75 17.76 -14.34 4.07
C ARG A 75 17.42 -13.19 5.01
N LYS A 76 18.11 -13.11 6.16
CA LYS A 76 17.94 -12.03 7.13
C LYS A 76 18.37 -10.69 6.53
N ALA A 77 19.54 -10.62 5.93
CA ALA A 77 20.07 -9.37 5.35
C ALA A 77 19.15 -8.82 4.26
N ILE A 78 18.68 -9.68 3.35
CA ILE A 78 17.75 -9.28 2.27
C ILE A 78 16.42 -8.83 2.85
N THR A 79 15.89 -9.57 3.84
CA THR A 79 14.65 -9.19 4.52
C THR A 79 14.76 -7.81 5.15
N ASP A 80 15.84 -7.53 5.88
CA ASP A 80 16.06 -6.24 6.53
C ASP A 80 16.17 -5.08 5.52
N LEU A 81 16.84 -5.31 4.38
CA LEU A 81 16.96 -4.33 3.30
C LEU A 81 15.61 -4.03 2.64
N LEU A 82 14.86 -5.08 2.27
CA LEU A 82 13.52 -4.93 1.70
C LEU A 82 12.60 -4.22 2.68
N TRP A 83 12.62 -4.61 3.96
CA TRP A 83 11.76 -4.00 4.95
C TRP A 83 12.09 -2.52 5.19
N LYS A 84 13.37 -2.16 5.11
CA LYS A 84 13.78 -0.76 5.15
C LYS A 84 13.22 0.01 3.96
N GLU A 85 13.49 -0.45 2.74
CA GLU A 85 13.07 0.22 1.51
C GLU A 85 11.55 0.38 1.41
N MET A 86 10.79 -0.68 1.70
CA MET A 86 9.32 -0.64 1.71
C MET A 86 8.78 0.41 2.68
N ARG A 87 9.38 0.53 3.87
CA ARG A 87 8.99 1.57 4.85
C ARG A 87 9.41 2.96 4.40
N GLU A 88 10.58 3.13 3.81
CA GLU A 88 11.02 4.42 3.28
C GLU A 88 10.07 4.93 2.19
N ILE A 89 9.61 4.05 1.29
CA ILE A 89 8.59 4.36 0.27
C ILE A 89 7.25 4.70 0.94
N TYR A 90 6.79 3.87 1.89
CA TYR A 90 5.52 4.06 2.58
C TYR A 90 5.49 5.40 3.34
N TYR A 91 6.52 5.73 4.10
CA TYR A 91 6.59 6.99 4.84
C TYR A 91 7.08 8.18 4.01
N GLY A 92 7.62 7.94 2.80
CA GLY A 92 8.17 8.98 1.93
C GLY A 92 9.40 9.68 2.51
N ARG A 93 10.20 8.98 3.33
CA ARG A 93 11.42 9.52 3.93
C ARG A 93 12.43 8.42 4.17
N ASN A 94 13.71 8.79 4.12
CA ASN A 94 14.79 7.88 4.50
C ASN A 94 14.76 7.63 6.01
N ILE A 95 14.94 6.37 6.40
CA ILE A 95 15.00 5.94 7.81
C ILE A 95 16.47 5.66 8.12
N PRO A 96 17.11 6.45 9.01
CA PRO A 96 18.48 6.21 9.42
C PRO A 96 18.63 4.79 9.99
N ALA A 97 19.71 4.10 9.61
CA ALA A 97 20.08 2.87 10.30
C ALA A 97 20.51 3.25 11.73
N VAL A 98 19.86 2.65 12.73
CA VAL A 98 20.26 2.74 14.14
C VAL A 98 21.21 1.59 14.44
#